data_AF-X1GSH1-F1
#
_entry.id   AF-X1GSH1-F1
#
_cell.length_a   1.000
_cell.length_b   1.000
_cell.length_c   1.000
_cell.angle_alpha   90.00
_cell.angle_beta   90.00
_cell.angle_gamma   90.00
#
_symmetry.space_group_name_H-M   'P 1'
#
loop_
_entity.id
_entity.type
_entity.pdbx_description
1 polymer ?
#
loop_
_entity_poly.entity_id
_entity_poly.type
_entity_poly.pdbx_seq_one_letter_code
_entity_poly.pdbx_strand_id
1 'polypeptide(L)' 'PAYAGWWESPKLIELMDKLATETDFDKRYKLMEEIQELFYAEIPTIKVGDYANFRIAAKNVQGFKNMNEIFFWNVWKE' A
#
# COMPACT_ATOMS: atom_id res chain seq x y z
N PRO A 1 -9.75 15.09 1.53
CA PRO A 1 -10.35 13.87 2.14
C PRO A 1 -9.26 12.83 2.43
N ALA A 2 -9.15 12.37 3.68
CA ALA A 2 -8.27 11.26 4.02
C ALA A 2 -8.87 9.97 3.44
N TYR A 3 -8.24 9.35 2.44
CA TYR A 3 -8.63 8.00 2.04
C TYR A 3 -8.29 7.05 3.20
N ALA A 4 -9.19 6.19 3.68
CA ALA A 4 -10.42 5.71 3.04
C ALA A 4 -11.74 6.31 3.59
N GLY A 5 -11.69 7.48 4.23
CA GLY A 5 -12.86 8.31 4.56
C GLY A 5 -13.42 8.13 5.97
N TRP A 6 -12.97 7.12 6.72
CA TRP A 6 -13.41 6.88 8.10
C TRP A 6 -12.38 7.28 9.16
N TRP A 7 -11.12 7.50 8.77
CA TRP A 7 -10.06 7.94 9.69
C TRP A 7 -9.82 9.45 9.51
N GLU A 8 -10.56 10.24 10.27
CA GLU A 8 -10.47 11.70 10.28
C GLU A 8 -9.65 12.18 11.48
N SER A 9 -8.35 12.41 11.27
CA SER A 9 -7.45 12.99 12.28
C SER A 9 -6.77 14.24 11.74
N PRO A 10 -6.87 15.40 12.41
CA PRO A 10 -6.15 16.61 12.00
C PRO A 10 -4.64 16.41 11.93
N LYS A 11 -4.10 15.57 12.82
CA LYS A 11 -2.67 15.27 12.85
C LYS A 11 -2.25 14.42 11.66
N LEU A 12 -3.07 13.43 11.28
CA LEU A 12 -2.85 12.66 10.07
C LEU A 12 -2.81 13.57 8.84
N ILE A 13 -3.77 14.49 8.70
CA ILE A 13 -3.84 15.40 7.55
C ILE A 13 -2.56 16.24 7.46
N GLU A 14 -2.11 16.82 8.57
CA GLU A 14 -0.86 17.59 8.63
C GLU A 14 0.36 16.76 8.17
N LEU A 15 0.47 15.52 8.64
CA LEU A 15 1.58 14.62 8.28
C LEU A 15 1.52 14.21 6.81
N MET A 16 0.33 13.92 6.28
CA MET A 16 0.12 13.57 4.88
C MET A 16 0.44 14.74 3.94
N ASP A 17 0.11 15.97 4.32
CA ASP A 17 0.43 17.18 3.52
C ASP A 17 1.96 17.42 3.47
N LYS A 18 2.67 17.18 4.58
CA LYS A 18 4.15 17.23 4.60
C LYS A 18 4.74 16.11 3.74
N LEU A 19 4.23 14.88 3.91
CA LEU A 19 4.68 13.73 3.13
C LEU A 19 4.47 13.95 1.63
N ALA A 20 3.41 14.64 1.23
CA ALA A 20 3.12 14.93 -0.19
C ALA A 20 4.14 15.87 -0.84
N THR A 21 4.78 16.76 -0.06
CA THR A 21 5.70 17.78 -0.58
C THR A 21 7.18 17.49 -0.33
N GLU A 22 7.52 16.59 0.60
CA GLU A 22 8.90 16.19 0.87
C GLU A 22 9.46 15.26 -0.22
N THR A 23 10.65 15.60 -0.73
CA THR A 23 11.35 14.90 -1.82
C THR A 23 12.59 14.17 -1.35
N ASP A 24 13.17 14.56 -0.22
CA ASP A 24 14.30 13.87 0.40
C ASP A 24 13.84 12.53 1.01
N PHE A 25 14.55 11.45 0.69
CA PHE A 25 14.14 10.10 1.08
C PHE A 25 14.13 9.92 2.60
N ASP A 26 15.19 10.35 3.30
CA ASP A 26 15.33 10.10 4.73
C ASP A 26 14.28 10.88 5.53
N LYS A 27 14.02 12.13 5.14
CA LYS A 27 12.94 12.94 5.74
C LYS A 27 11.57 12.36 5.45
N ARG A 28 11.33 11.92 4.21
CA ARG A 28 10.05 11.31 3.81
C ARG A 28 9.80 9.99 4.54
N TYR A 29 10.84 9.19 4.74
CA TYR A 29 10.77 7.94 5.50
C TYR A 29 10.37 8.23 6.96
N LYS A 30 11.01 9.21 7.59
CA LYS A 30 10.71 9.62 8.97
C LYS A 30 9.27 10.10 9.14
N LEU A 31 8.74 10.86 8.18
CA LEU A 31 7.32 11.25 8.16
C LEU A 31 6.39 10.03 8.08
N MET A 32 6.78 8.98 7.34
CA MET A 32 6.01 7.74 7.26
C MET A 32 6.03 6.97 8.59
N GLU A 33 7.16 6.96 9.30
CA GLU A 33 7.26 6.40 10.65
C GLU A 33 6.29 7.11 11.62
N GLU A 34 6.25 8.45 11.60
CA GLU A 34 5.32 9.24 12.44
C GLU A 34 3.85 8.93 12.12
N ILE A 35 3.49 8.76 10.84
CA ILE A 35 2.14 8.36 10.43
C ILE A 35 1.82 6.95 10.94
N GLN A 36 2.79 6.03 10.88
CA GLN A 36 2.61 4.66 11.34
C GLN A 36 2.43 4.60 12.87
N GLU A 37 3.20 5.37 13.64
CA GLU A 37 3.02 5.49 15.08
C GLU A 37 1.62 6.03 15.42
N LEU A 38 1.16 7.07 14.73
CA LEU A 38 -0.18 7.62 14.90
C LEU A 38 -1.27 6.58 14.59
N PHE A 39 -1.10 5.79 13.52
CA PHE A 39 -2.02 4.72 13.17
C PHE A 39 -2.17 3.68 14.29
N TYR A 40 -1.06 3.28 14.93
CA TYR A 40 -1.12 2.34 16.06
C TYR A 40 -1.65 2.97 17.35
N ALA A 41 -1.48 4.27 17.54
CA ALA A 41 -2.01 4.99 18.70
C ALA A 41 -3.53 5.22 18.61
N GLU A 42 -4.04 5.60 17.42
CA GLU A 42 -5.46 5.90 17.21
C GLU A 42 -6.30 4.68 16.83
N ILE A 43 -5.66 3.57 16.41
CA ILE A 43 -6.29 2.28 16.07
C ILE A 43 -7.52 2.48 15.15
N PRO A 44 -7.36 3.09 13.97
CA PRO A 44 -8.50 3.38 13.09
C PRO A 44 -9.09 2.12 12.43
N THR A 45 -8.35 1.01 12.48
CA THR A 45 -8.81 -0.31 12.03
C THR A 45 -8.03 -1.40 12.77
N ILE A 46 -8.56 -2.61 12.77
CA ILE A 46 -7.94 -3.79 13.37
C ILE A 46 -7.25 -4.60 12.28
N LYS A 47 -5.93 -4.79 12.38
CA LYS A 47 -5.18 -5.67 11.46
C LYS A 47 -5.53 -7.13 11.74
N VAL A 48 -6.29 -7.76 10.84
CA VAL A 48 -6.69 -9.17 10.96
C VAL A 48 -5.57 -10.12 10.50
N GLY A 49 -4.74 -9.69 9.54
CA GLY A 49 -3.64 -10.49 9.01
C GLY A 49 -3.02 -9.86 7.76
N ASP A 50 -2.03 -10.56 7.21
CA ASP A 50 -1.41 -10.22 5.93
C ASP A 50 -1.94 -11.17 4.84
N TYR A 51 -2.19 -10.66 3.64
CA TYR A 51 -2.66 -11.46 2.52
C TYR A 51 -1.54 -11.72 1.51
N ALA A 52 -1.59 -12.88 0.87
CA ALA A 52 -0.75 -13.20 -0.27
C ALA A 52 -1.65 -13.59 -1.46
N ASN A 53 -1.33 -13.08 -2.64
CA ASN A 53 -2.03 -13.46 -3.86
C ASN A 53 -1.64 -14.88 -4.26
N PHE A 54 -2.58 -15.81 -4.21
CA PHE A 54 -2.40 -17.16 -4.71
C PHE A 54 -3.17 -17.32 -6.03
N ARG A 55 -2.45 -17.69 -7.10
CA ARG A 55 -3.02 -17.86 -8.44
C ARG A 55 -2.52 -19.15 -9.05
N ILE A 56 -3.43 -19.89 -9.70
CA ILE A 56 -3.12 -21.10 -10.45
C ILE A 56 -3.25 -20.77 -11.94
N ALA A 57 -2.23 -21.09 -12.72
CA ALA A 57 -2.24 -20.96 -14.18
C ALA A 57 -2.15 -22.34 -14.84
N ALA A 58 -2.74 -22.47 -16.04
CA ALA A 58 -2.61 -23.69 -16.83
C ALA A 58 -1.14 -23.91 -17.24
N LYS A 59 -0.73 -25.18 -17.43
CA LYS A 59 0.66 -25.53 -17.74
C LYS A 59 1.20 -24.89 -19.03
N ASN A 60 0.32 -24.58 -19.98
CA ASN A 60 0.68 -23.96 -21.24
C ASN A 60 0.59 -22.42 -21.21
N VAL A 61 0.29 -21.81 -20.06
CA VAL A 61 0.34 -20.35 -19.89
C VAL A 61 1.72 -19.98 -19.41
N GLN A 62 2.47 -19.29 -20.27
CA GLN A 62 3.84 -18.86 -20.00
C GLN A 62 3.90 -17.35 -19.79
N GLY A 63 4.95 -16.89 -19.11
CA GLY A 63 5.21 -15.45 -18.90
C GLY A 63 4.34 -14.75 -17.85
N PHE A 64 3.35 -15.44 -17.28
CA PHE A 64 2.53 -14.90 -16.19
C PHE A 64 3.35 -14.61 -14.93
N LYS A 65 3.22 -13.40 -14.39
CA LYS A 65 3.86 -12.96 -13.14
C LYS A 65 2.79 -12.72 -12.09
N ASN A 66 2.98 -13.31 -10.90
CA ASN A 66 2.08 -13.16 -9.77
C ASN A 66 2.31 -11.83 -9.03
N MET A 67 2.04 -10.71 -9.72
CA MET A 67 2.12 -9.36 -9.17
C MET A 67 0.85 -9.01 -8.37
N ASN A 68 0.81 -7.90 -7.64
CA ASN A 68 -0.42 -7.49 -6.93
C ASN A 68 -1.59 -7.37 -7.91
N GLU A 69 -1.38 -6.61 -8.99
CA GLU A 69 -2.31 -6.51 -10.11
C GLU A 69 -2.01 -7.52 -11.21
N ILE A 70 -3.04 -7.88 -11.98
CA ILE A 70 -2.90 -8.81 -13.11
C ILE A 70 -2.52 -8.04 -14.37
N PHE A 71 -1.46 -8.49 -15.04
CA PHE A 71 -1.01 -7.95 -16.31
C PHE A 71 -0.75 -9.07 -17.33
N PHE A 72 -1.12 -8.83 -18.60
CA PHE A 72 -1.04 -9.84 -19.66
C PHE A 72 -0.09 -9.49 -20.81
N TRP A 73 0.54 -8.32 -20.80
CA TRP A 73 1.39 -7.86 -21.90
C TRP A 73 2.61 -8.75 -22.20
N ASN A 74 3.02 -9.61 -21.25
CA ASN A 74 4.10 -10.59 -21.39
C ASN A 74 3.59 -12.03 -21.24
N VAL A 75 2.31 -12.30 -21.45
CA VAL A 75 1.71 -13.63 -21.26
C VAL A 75 1.37 -14.24 -22.60
N TRP A 76 1.73 -15.50 -22.79
CA TRP A 76 1.42 -16.25 -24.01
C TRP A 76 1.03 -17.69 -23.71
N LYS A 77 0.51 -18.38 -24.73
CA LYS A 77 0.10 -19.78 -24.66
C LYS A 77 0.95 -20.61 -25.61
N GLU A 78 1.48 -21.74 -25.12
CA GLU A 78 2.12 -22.79 -25.93
C GLU A 78 1.10 -23.73 -26.59
#